data_AF-A0AAU1JV31-F1
#
_entry.id   AF-A0AAU1JV31-F1
#
_cell.length_a   1.000
_cell.length_b   1.000
_cell.length_c   1.000
_cell.angle_alpha   90.00
_cell.angle_beta   90.00
_cell.angle_gamma   90.00
#
_symmetry.space_group_name_H-M   'P 1'
#
loop_
_entity.id
_entity.type
_entity.pdbx_description
1 polymer ?
#
loop_
_entity_poly.entity_id
_entity_poly.type
_entity_poly.pdbx_seq_one_letter_code
_entity_poly.pdbx_strand_id
1 'polypeptide(L)'
;MNIPQAVASMTALMSLGALASTAPAHATDVGTLDTSAIAAEVAATSPSSAELAELSTLDQVTKLNRCVDLATERYCIGLGFVDVDPSYERLANAANAAPVSDPTGAMSTADWVRTRLEMSDAERIKAEQDEIDVALAGVEKARTERLRTELTQSGDFGQADVGTQAAVGGPYTIMTGYQTKQGKTYYCGPATMQSIDWGDPGDDGVKDTQNVWADILGTTAGSGTGISALVSTTNSSTTWDNYVNSYIVGSVSSWNTATWYDKHWNHFGGNPNARSRKAPIIEHVMLKKAYFPYLKYDHGGHFQVGRGAKWASETDPKTIYYFEVYNENDWYSSVTTDTWGPRTIASSTYLNATKAHAQQNIGY
;
A
#
# COMPACT_ATOMS: atom_id res chain seq x y z
N MET A 1 6.64 69.59 52.83
CA MET A 1 5.32 68.93 52.97
C MET A 1 5.53 67.44 52.73
N ASN A 2 5.23 66.62 53.72
CA ASN A 2 5.38 65.16 53.71
C ASN A 2 4.15 64.47 53.08
N ILE A 3 4.40 63.46 52.23
CA ILE A 3 3.82 62.09 52.08
C ILE A 3 2.35 61.84 52.57
N PRO A 4 1.52 60.90 52.03
CA PRO A 4 1.47 60.10 50.76
C PRO A 4 0.06 60.09 50.09
N GLN A 5 -0.11 59.29 49.01
CA GLN A 5 -1.21 58.32 48.74
C GLN A 5 -1.41 58.18 47.21
N ALA A 6 -1.80 57.07 46.61
CA ALA A 6 -1.90 55.66 46.97
C ALA A 6 -2.09 54.93 45.62
N VAL A 7 -1.49 53.75 45.49
CA VAL A 7 -1.63 52.86 44.34
C VAL A 7 -2.99 52.18 44.45
N ALA A 8 -3.87 52.35 43.45
CA ALA A 8 -5.12 51.61 43.34
C ALA A 8 -5.03 50.63 42.17
N SER A 9 -4.84 49.36 42.53
CA SER A 9 -5.00 48.20 41.66
C SER A 9 -6.41 48.13 41.10
N MET A 10 -6.54 48.05 39.77
CA MET A 10 -7.74 47.53 39.12
C MET A 10 -7.44 46.13 38.61
N THR A 11 -7.76 45.15 39.46
CA THR A 11 -7.79 43.73 39.14
C THR A 11 -9.01 43.47 38.24
N ALA A 12 -8.80 43.40 36.93
CA ALA A 12 -9.82 42.86 36.03
C ALA A 12 -9.78 41.33 36.12
N LEU A 13 -10.75 40.76 36.83
CA LEU A 13 -11.09 39.33 36.75
C LEU A 13 -11.57 39.05 35.32
N MET A 14 -10.67 38.58 34.45
CA MET A 14 -11.09 37.79 33.30
C MET A 14 -11.40 36.38 33.80
N SER A 15 -12.69 36.10 33.97
CA SER A 15 -13.20 34.76 34.15
C SER A 15 -12.93 33.98 32.86
N LEU A 16 -11.84 33.20 32.82
CA LEU A 16 -11.70 32.11 31.86
C LEU A 16 -12.75 31.07 32.20
N GLY A 17 -13.89 31.14 31.50
CA GLY A 17 -14.80 30.02 31.38
C GLY A 17 -14.05 28.90 30.68
N ALA A 18 -13.52 27.96 31.47
CA ALA A 18 -13.10 26.67 30.98
C ALA A 18 -14.34 25.98 30.39
N LEU A 19 -14.51 26.12 29.07
CA LEU A 19 -15.29 25.16 28.30
C LEU A 19 -14.54 23.84 28.46
N ALA A 20 -15.01 23.03 29.42
CA ALA A 20 -14.69 21.62 29.48
C ALA A 20 -15.19 21.01 28.16
N SER A 21 -14.28 20.98 27.18
CA SER A 21 -14.41 20.08 26.04
C SER A 21 -14.42 18.68 26.64
N THR A 22 -15.61 18.12 26.77
CA THR A 22 -15.79 16.68 26.95
C THR A 22 -15.37 16.03 25.65
N ALA A 23 -14.06 15.96 25.42
CA ALA A 23 -13.51 15.02 24.46
C ALA A 23 -14.01 13.64 24.90
N PRO A 24 -14.66 12.86 24.02
CA PRO A 24 -14.99 11.50 24.36
C PRO A 24 -13.67 10.80 24.72
N ALA A 25 -13.65 10.21 25.91
CA ALA A 25 -12.56 9.34 26.32
C ALA A 25 -12.48 8.18 25.30
N HIS A 26 -11.57 8.29 24.33
CA HIS A 26 -11.16 7.17 23.48
C HIS A 26 -10.27 6.23 24.30
N ALA A 27 -10.87 5.62 25.30
CA ALA A 27 -10.40 4.39 25.92
C ALA A 27 -11.52 3.38 25.73
N THR A 28 -11.57 2.77 24.55
CA THR A 28 -12.43 1.61 24.32
C THR A 28 -11.52 0.43 24.06
N ASP A 29 -11.34 -0.35 25.12
CA ASP A 29 -11.38 -1.80 25.11
C ASP A 29 -11.56 -2.35 23.69
N VAL A 30 -10.46 -2.82 23.09
CA VAL A 30 -10.52 -3.56 21.84
C VAL A 30 -11.14 -4.90 22.21
N GLY A 31 -12.47 -4.92 22.33
CA GLY A 31 -13.22 -6.16 22.47
C GLY A 31 -12.69 -7.13 21.40
N THR A 32 -12.44 -8.37 21.81
CA THR A 32 -11.93 -9.42 20.93
C THR A 32 -12.71 -9.38 19.61
N LEU A 33 -12.01 -9.12 18.50
CA LEU A 33 -12.62 -9.12 17.17
C LEU A 33 -13.36 -10.44 16.97
N ASP A 34 -14.68 -10.39 16.78
CA ASP A 34 -15.45 -11.57 16.42
C ASP A 34 -15.26 -11.85 14.92
N THR A 35 -14.13 -12.48 14.61
CA THR A 35 -13.74 -12.82 13.23
C THR A 35 -14.79 -13.71 12.56
N SER A 36 -15.48 -14.56 13.33
CA SER A 36 -16.53 -15.44 12.82
C SER A 36 -17.78 -14.67 12.40
N ALA A 37 -18.19 -13.66 13.19
CA ALA A 37 -19.30 -12.79 12.83
C ALA A 37 -18.97 -11.94 11.59
N ILE A 38 -17.75 -11.41 11.50
CA ILE A 38 -17.29 -10.63 10.34
C ILE A 38 -17.31 -11.50 9.08
N ALA A 39 -16.75 -12.72 9.12
CA ALA A 39 -16.75 -13.63 7.98
C ALA A 39 -18.17 -14.04 7.55
N ALA A 40 -19.10 -14.19 8.50
CA ALA A 40 -20.50 -14.46 8.23
C ALA A 40 -21.22 -13.25 7.59
N GLU A 41 -20.95 -12.04 8.06
CA GLU A 41 -21.48 -10.81 7.48
C GLU A 41 -20.98 -10.59 6.05
N VAL A 42 -19.69 -10.83 5.80
CA VAL A 42 -19.09 -10.77 4.46
C VAL A 42 -19.82 -11.71 3.51
N ALA A 43 -20.04 -12.96 3.91
CA ALA A 43 -20.78 -13.93 3.11
C ALA A 43 -22.24 -13.53 2.89
N ALA A 44 -22.92 -13.05 3.92
CA ALA A 44 -24.33 -12.65 3.85
C ALA A 44 -24.56 -11.40 2.99
N THR A 45 -23.56 -10.53 2.89
CA THR A 45 -23.61 -9.28 2.10
C THR A 45 -22.97 -9.40 0.72
N SER A 46 -22.42 -10.57 0.38
CA SER A 46 -21.85 -10.83 -0.94
C SER A 46 -22.95 -10.80 -2.00
N PRO A 47 -22.77 -10.04 -3.11
CA PRO A 47 -23.80 -9.93 -4.13
C PRO A 47 -23.94 -11.23 -4.92
N SER A 48 -25.18 -11.63 -5.19
CA SER A 48 -25.48 -12.79 -6.04
C SER A 48 -25.19 -12.48 -7.51
N SER A 49 -24.94 -13.51 -8.32
CA SER A 49 -24.72 -13.33 -9.76
C SER A 49 -25.95 -12.75 -10.45
N ALA A 50 -27.15 -13.12 -9.98
CA ALA A 50 -28.41 -12.56 -10.48
C ALA A 50 -28.55 -11.07 -10.14
N GLU A 51 -28.13 -10.63 -8.95
CA GLU A 51 -28.09 -9.21 -8.59
C GLU A 51 -27.10 -8.47 -9.50
N LEU A 52 -25.86 -8.95 -9.62
CA LEU A 52 -24.80 -8.28 -10.39
C LEU A 52 -25.15 -8.12 -11.88
N ALA A 53 -25.87 -9.07 -12.47
CA ALA A 53 -26.24 -9.05 -13.88
C ALA A 53 -27.16 -7.87 -14.26
N GLU A 54 -27.94 -7.37 -13.31
CA GLU A 54 -28.91 -6.27 -13.51
C GLU A 54 -28.34 -4.88 -13.19
N LEU A 55 -27.12 -4.83 -12.65
CA LEU A 55 -26.49 -3.61 -12.16
C LEU A 55 -25.71 -2.89 -13.26
N SER A 56 -25.62 -1.55 -13.14
CA SER A 56 -24.67 -0.75 -13.91
C SER A 56 -23.23 -1.10 -13.54
N THR A 57 -22.23 -0.80 -14.38
CA THR A 57 -20.81 -1.00 -14.02
C THR A 57 -20.44 -0.29 -12.72
N LEU A 58 -20.98 0.91 -12.47
CA LEU A 58 -20.73 1.65 -11.23
C LEU A 58 -21.26 0.89 -10.02
N ASP A 59 -22.47 0.35 -10.11
CA ASP A 59 -23.08 -0.40 -9.01
C ASP A 59 -22.39 -1.75 -8.81
N GLN A 60 -21.99 -2.43 -9.90
CA GLN A 60 -21.18 -3.66 -9.84
C GLN A 60 -19.86 -3.40 -9.10
N VAL A 61 -19.12 -2.37 -9.49
CA VAL A 61 -17.86 -1.97 -8.83
C VAL A 61 -18.09 -1.62 -7.37
N THR A 62 -19.14 -0.84 -7.06
CA THR A 62 -19.45 -0.46 -5.68
C THR A 62 -19.77 -1.67 -4.81
N LYS A 63 -20.52 -2.64 -5.33
CA LYS A 63 -20.89 -3.87 -4.62
C LYS A 63 -19.73 -4.83 -4.43
N LEU A 64 -18.92 -5.02 -5.48
CA LEU A 64 -17.77 -5.92 -5.44
C LEU A 64 -16.62 -5.35 -4.60
N ASN A 65 -16.38 -4.03 -4.64
CA ASN A 65 -15.36 -3.35 -3.83
C ASN A 65 -15.90 -2.74 -2.53
N ARG A 66 -17.00 -3.30 -1.99
CA ARG A 66 -17.61 -2.79 -0.75
C ARG A 66 -16.62 -2.80 0.42
N CYS A 67 -16.84 -1.90 1.37
CA CYS A 67 -16.03 -1.81 2.57
C CYS A 67 -16.68 -2.50 3.76
N VAL A 68 -15.84 -3.12 4.58
CA VAL A 68 -16.18 -3.82 5.82
C VAL A 68 -15.36 -3.17 6.93
N ASP A 69 -16.00 -2.91 8.05
CA ASP A 69 -15.33 -2.32 9.21
C ASP A 69 -14.73 -3.45 10.07
N LEU A 70 -13.41 -3.45 10.23
CA LEU A 70 -12.64 -4.42 10.99
C LEU A 70 -12.17 -3.76 12.30
N ALA A 71 -13.04 -3.79 13.32
CA ALA A 71 -12.94 -2.96 14.54
C ALA A 71 -12.90 -1.46 14.24
N THR A 72 -11.72 -0.83 14.34
CA THR A 72 -11.53 0.61 14.14
C THR A 72 -10.97 0.95 12.76
N GLU A 73 -10.69 -0.07 11.95
CA GLU A 73 -10.08 0.10 10.64
C GLU A 73 -11.07 -0.28 9.55
N ARG A 74 -11.07 0.46 8.44
CA ARG A 74 -11.95 0.19 7.30
C ARG A 74 -11.17 -0.55 6.21
N TYR A 75 -11.72 -1.65 5.72
CA TYR A 75 -11.13 -2.45 4.65
C TYR A 75 -12.10 -2.57 3.48
N CYS A 76 -11.66 -2.25 2.27
CA CYS A 76 -12.48 -2.40 1.06
C CYS A 76 -11.95 -3.56 0.21
N ILE A 77 -12.84 -4.50 -0.14
CA ILE A 77 -12.50 -5.73 -0.86
C ILE A 77 -11.82 -5.38 -2.20
N GLY A 78 -10.70 -6.02 -2.51
CA GLY A 78 -9.87 -5.77 -3.69
C GLY A 78 -9.04 -4.49 -3.66
N LEU A 79 -9.16 -3.67 -2.61
CA LEU A 79 -8.50 -2.35 -2.50
C LEU A 79 -7.60 -2.23 -1.28
N GLY A 80 -7.92 -2.89 -0.17
CA GLY A 80 -7.15 -2.88 1.07
C GLY A 80 -7.72 -1.98 2.17
N PHE A 81 -6.92 -1.71 3.19
CA PHE A 81 -7.24 -0.74 4.25
C PHE A 81 -7.29 0.69 3.70
N VAL A 82 -8.32 1.44 4.09
CA VAL A 82 -8.55 2.80 3.60
C VAL A 82 -8.75 3.80 4.74
N ASP A 83 -8.21 5.01 4.57
CA ASP A 83 -8.52 6.15 5.45
C ASP A 83 -9.75 6.93 4.98
N VAL A 84 -10.08 6.81 3.69
CA VAL A 84 -11.19 7.50 3.02
C VAL A 84 -11.83 6.53 2.02
N ASP A 85 -13.13 6.65 1.82
CA ASP A 85 -13.83 5.80 0.86
C ASP A 85 -13.24 5.97 -0.55
N PRO A 86 -13.11 4.87 -1.31
CA PRO A 86 -12.57 4.92 -2.66
C PRO A 86 -13.49 5.71 -3.58
N SER A 87 -12.91 6.32 -4.63
CA SER A 87 -13.70 6.91 -5.70
C SER A 87 -14.27 5.80 -6.59
N TYR A 88 -15.49 5.34 -6.30
CA TYR A 88 -16.15 4.29 -7.09
C TYR A 88 -16.38 4.72 -8.54
N GLU A 89 -16.61 6.00 -8.80
CA GLU A 89 -16.67 6.54 -10.18
C GLU A 89 -15.35 6.34 -10.92
N ARG A 90 -14.21 6.59 -10.25
CA ARG A 90 -12.89 6.34 -10.83
C ARG A 90 -12.68 4.86 -11.12
N LEU A 91 -13.05 3.98 -10.19
CA LEU A 91 -12.95 2.54 -10.37
C LEU A 91 -13.87 2.05 -11.50
N ALA A 92 -15.10 2.54 -11.59
CA ALA A 92 -16.04 2.23 -12.66
C ALA A 92 -15.55 2.72 -14.04
N ASN A 93 -14.96 3.92 -14.09
CA ASN A 93 -14.32 4.43 -15.30
C ASN A 93 -13.13 3.55 -15.72
N ALA A 94 -12.34 3.08 -14.75
CA ALA A 94 -11.24 2.14 -15.02
C ALA A 94 -11.74 0.75 -15.43
N ALA A 95 -12.88 0.29 -14.90
CA ALA A 95 -13.51 -0.97 -15.28
C ALA A 95 -14.09 -0.93 -16.71
N ASN A 96 -14.56 0.24 -17.15
CA ASN A 96 -15.05 0.47 -18.51
C ASN A 96 -13.95 0.90 -19.50
N ALA A 97 -12.73 1.15 -19.03
CA ALA A 97 -11.64 1.56 -19.89
C ALA A 97 -11.28 0.43 -20.87
N ALA A 98 -10.92 0.80 -22.10
CA ALA A 98 -10.36 -0.17 -23.03
C ALA A 98 -9.12 -0.82 -22.41
N PRO A 99 -8.89 -2.13 -22.65
CA PRO A 99 -7.67 -2.79 -22.21
C PRO A 99 -6.45 -2.00 -22.64
N VAL A 100 -5.50 -1.81 -21.73
CA VAL A 100 -4.23 -1.15 -22.06
C VAL A 100 -3.52 -2.04 -23.07
N SER A 101 -3.03 -1.45 -24.17
CA SER A 101 -2.41 -2.21 -25.27
C SER A 101 -1.13 -2.96 -24.87
N ASP A 102 -0.53 -2.57 -23.74
CA ASP A 102 0.63 -3.22 -23.15
C ASP A 102 0.43 -3.48 -21.64
N PRO A 103 -0.22 -4.61 -21.28
CA PRO A 103 -0.36 -5.00 -19.88
C PRO A 103 0.98 -5.57 -19.38
N THR A 104 1.55 -4.95 -18.36
CA THR A 104 2.82 -5.38 -17.75
C THR A 104 2.63 -6.45 -16.67
N GLY A 105 1.38 -6.78 -16.33
CA GLY A 105 1.02 -7.94 -15.52
C GLY A 105 0.32 -7.66 -14.19
N ALA A 106 0.08 -6.39 -13.82
CA ALA A 106 -0.81 -6.13 -12.69
C ALA A 106 -2.27 -6.20 -13.15
N MET A 107 -3.11 -6.82 -12.33
CA MET A 107 -4.53 -6.97 -12.62
C MET A 107 -5.20 -5.61 -12.65
N SER A 108 -5.80 -5.28 -13.80
CA SER A 108 -6.55 -4.05 -13.95
C SER A 108 -7.85 -4.08 -13.14
N THR A 109 -8.44 -2.92 -12.86
CA THR A 109 -9.78 -2.87 -12.24
C THR A 109 -10.82 -3.57 -13.11
N ALA A 110 -10.73 -3.46 -14.43
CA ALA A 110 -11.62 -4.16 -15.36
C ALA A 110 -11.51 -5.68 -15.23
N ASP A 111 -10.28 -6.21 -15.20
CA ASP A 111 -10.04 -7.65 -15.07
C ASP A 111 -10.43 -8.17 -13.69
N TRP A 112 -10.20 -7.38 -12.63
CA TRP A 112 -10.63 -7.75 -11.28
C TRP A 112 -12.15 -7.87 -11.21
N VAL A 113 -12.89 -6.89 -11.71
CA VAL A 113 -14.36 -6.91 -11.76
C VAL A 113 -14.85 -8.08 -12.61
N ARG A 114 -14.32 -8.24 -13.83
CA ARG A 114 -14.69 -9.34 -14.74
C ARG A 114 -14.46 -10.70 -14.09
N THR A 115 -13.31 -10.91 -13.46
CA THR A 115 -12.99 -12.16 -12.76
C THR A 115 -14.01 -12.46 -11.65
N ARG A 116 -14.41 -11.44 -10.88
CA ARG A 116 -15.43 -11.59 -9.83
C ARG A 116 -16.84 -11.82 -10.38
N LEU A 117 -17.17 -11.27 -11.54
CA LEU A 117 -18.44 -11.52 -12.24
C LEU A 117 -18.52 -12.91 -12.87
N GLU A 118 -17.38 -13.48 -13.28
CA GLU A 118 -17.28 -14.83 -13.86
C GLU A 118 -17.34 -15.94 -12.79
N MET A 119 -17.05 -15.62 -11.52
CA MET A 119 -17.16 -16.54 -10.39
C MET A 119 -18.62 -16.89 -10.09
N SER A 120 -18.85 -18.15 -9.71
CA SER A 120 -20.10 -18.53 -9.05
C SER A 120 -20.26 -17.81 -7.70
N ASP A 121 -21.49 -17.74 -7.18
CA ASP A 121 -21.76 -17.11 -5.88
C ASP A 121 -20.90 -17.70 -4.76
N ALA A 122 -20.73 -19.03 -4.74
CA ALA A 122 -19.93 -19.73 -3.74
C ALA A 122 -18.43 -19.40 -3.86
N GLU A 123 -17.88 -19.35 -5.07
CA GLU A 123 -16.48 -19.00 -5.32
C GLU A 123 -16.20 -17.54 -4.95
N ARG A 124 -17.12 -16.64 -5.29
CA ARG A 124 -16.99 -15.21 -4.95
C ARG A 124 -17.02 -15.02 -3.44
N ILE A 125 -17.98 -15.61 -2.74
CA ILE A 125 -18.07 -15.57 -1.26
C ILE A 125 -16.76 -16.09 -0.65
N LYS A 126 -16.26 -17.25 -1.09
CA LYS A 126 -15.03 -17.84 -0.55
C LYS A 126 -13.83 -16.92 -0.76
N ALA A 127 -13.69 -16.35 -1.96
CA ALA A 127 -12.57 -15.46 -2.27
C ALA A 127 -12.68 -14.08 -1.59
N GLU A 128 -13.88 -13.65 -1.17
CA GLU A 128 -14.05 -12.47 -0.31
C GLU A 128 -13.69 -12.80 1.15
N GLN A 129 -14.10 -13.97 1.65
CA GLN A 129 -13.75 -14.44 2.99
C GLN A 129 -12.24 -14.63 3.15
N ASP A 130 -11.58 -15.25 2.18
CA ASP A 130 -10.11 -15.44 2.20
C ASP A 130 -9.36 -14.10 2.25
N GLU A 131 -9.85 -13.11 1.50
CA GLU A 131 -9.27 -11.77 1.50
C GLU A 131 -9.48 -11.08 2.86
N ILE A 132 -10.65 -11.26 3.48
CA ILE A 132 -10.96 -10.70 4.81
C ILE A 132 -10.18 -11.40 5.92
N ASP A 133 -9.94 -12.71 5.84
CA ASP A 133 -9.11 -13.43 6.81
C ASP A 133 -7.67 -12.89 6.83
N VAL A 134 -7.10 -12.62 5.65
CA VAL A 134 -5.79 -11.97 5.51
C VAL A 134 -5.84 -10.54 6.07
N ALA A 135 -6.90 -9.79 5.80
CA ALA A 135 -7.07 -8.44 6.33
C ALA A 135 -7.16 -8.44 7.86
N LEU A 136 -7.93 -9.35 8.45
CA LEU A 136 -8.10 -9.49 9.91
C LEU A 136 -6.75 -9.73 10.62
N ALA A 137 -5.87 -10.54 10.02
CA ALA A 137 -4.51 -10.75 10.53
C ALA A 137 -3.62 -9.49 10.48
N GLY A 138 -4.00 -8.48 9.69
CA GLY A 138 -3.29 -7.22 9.51
C GLY A 138 -3.89 -6.00 10.23
N VAL A 139 -5.04 -6.14 10.92
CA VAL A 139 -5.77 -5.01 11.52
C VAL A 139 -4.91 -4.21 12.51
N GLU A 140 -4.14 -4.88 13.36
CA GLU A 140 -3.31 -4.17 14.35
C GLU A 140 -2.18 -3.37 13.69
N LYS A 141 -1.62 -3.88 12.59
CA LYS A 141 -0.66 -3.13 11.78
C LYS A 141 -1.32 -1.93 11.12
N ALA A 142 -2.49 -2.11 10.50
CA ALA A 142 -3.23 -1.02 9.87
C ALA A 142 -3.53 0.11 10.88
N ARG A 143 -4.01 -0.26 12.07
CA ARG A 143 -4.22 0.67 13.19
C ARG A 143 -2.96 1.41 13.59
N THR A 144 -1.87 0.68 13.84
CA THR A 144 -0.56 1.27 14.20
C THR A 144 -0.13 2.29 13.16
N GLU A 145 -0.30 1.95 11.89
CA GLU A 145 0.11 2.74 10.75
C GLU A 145 -0.78 3.98 10.50
N ARG A 146 -2.09 3.90 10.80
CA ARG A 146 -3.01 5.05 10.77
C ARG A 146 -2.70 6.02 11.92
N LEU A 147 -2.61 5.53 13.16
CA LEU A 147 -2.31 6.35 14.34
C LEU A 147 -0.96 7.08 14.19
N ARG A 148 0.05 6.41 13.64
CA ARG A 148 1.34 7.03 13.32
C ARG A 148 1.21 8.17 12.30
N THR A 149 0.32 8.00 11.31
CA THR A 149 0.06 9.03 10.29
C THR A 149 -0.61 10.25 10.90
N GLU A 150 -1.60 10.06 11.79
CA GLU A 150 -2.25 11.14 12.53
C GLU A 150 -1.25 11.96 13.36
N LEU A 151 -0.33 11.28 14.07
CA LEU A 151 0.76 11.94 14.82
C LEU A 151 1.72 12.72 13.90
N THR A 152 1.99 12.20 12.70
CA THR A 152 2.85 12.88 11.72
C THR A 152 2.18 14.13 11.15
N GLN A 153 0.85 14.10 10.99
CA GLN A 153 0.06 15.22 10.46
C GLN A 153 -0.22 16.30 11.51
N SER A 154 -0.32 15.94 12.80
CA SER A 154 -0.56 16.89 13.89
C SER A 154 0.64 17.77 14.24
N GLY A 155 1.82 17.50 13.67
CA GLY A 155 3.07 18.21 13.99
C GLY A 155 3.56 17.97 15.42
N ASP A 156 2.98 16.99 16.13
CA ASP A 156 3.25 16.66 17.54
C ASP A 156 4.34 15.58 17.71
N PHE A 157 4.89 15.09 16.59
CA PHE A 157 6.34 14.97 16.60
C PHE A 157 6.87 16.38 16.69
N GLY A 158 7.22 16.80 17.91
CA GLY A 158 8.21 17.85 18.07
C GLY A 158 9.29 17.62 17.03
N GLN A 159 9.95 18.70 16.60
CA GLN A 159 11.36 18.55 16.27
C GLN A 159 11.96 17.75 17.44
N ALA A 160 11.99 16.42 17.33
CA ALA A 160 12.95 15.61 18.00
C ALA A 160 14.21 16.36 17.65
N ASP A 161 14.81 16.87 18.72
CA ASP A 161 16.04 17.63 18.69
C ASP A 161 16.80 17.19 17.45
N VAL A 162 17.20 18.16 16.65
CA VAL A 162 18.23 18.01 15.63
C VAL A 162 19.53 17.72 16.39
N GLY A 163 19.51 16.66 17.21
CA GLY A 163 20.53 16.18 18.09
C GLY A 163 21.50 15.55 17.16
N THR A 164 22.50 16.37 16.81
CA THR A 164 23.77 15.96 16.25
C THR A 164 23.62 14.82 15.26
N GLN A 165 23.47 15.17 13.98
CA GLN A 165 23.80 14.33 12.83
C GLN A 165 24.99 13.43 13.16
N ALA A 166 24.71 12.21 13.63
CA ALA A 166 25.52 11.10 13.23
C ALA A 166 25.25 10.99 11.74
N ALA A 167 26.26 11.28 10.94
CA ALA A 167 26.28 10.93 9.54
C ALA A 167 26.04 9.42 9.43
N VAL A 168 24.78 8.99 9.33
CA VAL A 168 24.45 7.59 9.03
C VAL A 168 24.43 7.47 7.50
N GLY A 169 25.64 7.50 6.96
CA GLY A 169 25.92 7.28 5.55
C GLY A 169 25.69 5.81 5.19
N GLY A 170 24.73 5.59 4.28
CA GLY A 170 24.47 4.33 3.61
C GLY A 170 23.02 4.29 3.12
N PRO A 171 22.74 3.86 1.88
CA PRO A 171 21.36 3.60 1.48
C PRO A 171 20.78 2.49 2.38
N TYR A 172 19.57 2.67 2.93
CA TYR A 172 18.84 1.63 3.65
C TYR A 172 18.30 0.61 2.64
N THR A 173 19.21 -0.07 1.95
CA THR A 173 18.90 -1.04 0.90
C THR A 173 18.99 -2.45 1.45
N ILE A 174 17.94 -3.23 1.27
CA ILE A 174 17.90 -4.68 1.57
C ILE A 174 18.21 -5.51 0.31
N MET A 175 17.92 -6.79 0.25
CA MET A 175 17.77 -7.56 -1.00
C MET A 175 18.84 -7.41 -2.13
N THR A 176 20.08 -7.06 -1.83
CA THR A 176 21.11 -6.81 -2.86
C THR A 176 21.43 -8.11 -3.61
N GLY A 177 21.27 -8.10 -4.95
CA GLY A 177 21.55 -9.26 -5.79
C GLY A 177 20.33 -10.15 -6.08
N TYR A 178 19.15 -9.80 -5.54
CA TYR A 178 17.91 -10.57 -5.73
C TYR A 178 16.93 -9.92 -6.71
N GLN A 179 17.38 -8.99 -7.54
CA GLN A 179 16.58 -8.50 -8.64
C GLN A 179 16.37 -9.58 -9.70
N THR A 180 15.17 -9.64 -10.26
CA THR A 180 14.85 -10.51 -11.41
C THR A 180 14.16 -9.72 -12.51
N LYS A 181 14.24 -10.22 -13.75
CA LYS A 181 13.58 -9.66 -14.92
C LYS A 181 12.33 -10.50 -15.22
N GLN A 182 11.19 -9.87 -15.46
CA GLN A 182 9.97 -10.60 -15.80
C GLN A 182 10.14 -11.35 -17.13
N GLY A 183 9.75 -12.63 -17.15
CA GLY A 183 9.91 -13.50 -18.31
C GLY A 183 8.75 -13.48 -19.31
N LYS A 184 7.60 -12.93 -18.92
CA LYS A 184 6.41 -12.77 -19.77
C LYS A 184 5.85 -11.37 -19.59
N THR A 185 5.14 -10.84 -20.59
CA THR A 185 4.56 -9.48 -20.54
C THR A 185 3.64 -9.29 -19.34
N TYR A 186 2.96 -10.34 -18.89
CA TYR A 186 2.01 -10.30 -17.76
C TYR A 186 2.58 -10.83 -16.43
N TYR A 187 3.92 -10.92 -16.28
CA TYR A 187 4.59 -11.55 -15.12
C TYR A 187 5.22 -10.57 -14.13
N CYS A 188 4.84 -9.29 -14.09
CA CYS A 188 5.40 -8.39 -13.08
C CYS A 188 5.09 -8.84 -11.64
N GLY A 189 3.92 -9.41 -11.37
CA GLY A 189 3.58 -9.99 -10.06
C GLY A 189 4.49 -11.17 -9.70
N PRO A 190 4.55 -12.24 -10.50
CA PRO A 190 5.46 -13.37 -10.28
C PRO A 190 6.94 -12.99 -10.18
N ALA A 191 7.41 -12.01 -10.98
CA ALA A 191 8.78 -11.50 -10.89
C ALA A 191 9.03 -10.71 -9.60
N THR A 192 8.06 -9.92 -9.16
CA THR A 192 8.10 -9.23 -7.86
C THR A 192 8.16 -10.25 -6.73
N MET A 193 7.27 -11.26 -6.74
CA MET A 193 7.25 -12.31 -5.72
C MET A 193 8.55 -13.12 -5.70
N GLN A 194 9.06 -13.52 -6.87
CA GLN A 194 10.35 -14.20 -6.99
C GLN A 194 11.48 -13.39 -6.36
N SER A 195 11.53 -12.07 -6.59
CA SER A 195 12.56 -11.22 -5.99
C SER A 195 12.42 -11.18 -4.46
N ILE A 196 11.19 -11.06 -3.95
CA ILE A 196 10.86 -11.02 -2.52
C ILE A 196 11.24 -12.33 -1.82
N ASP A 197 10.83 -13.46 -2.39
CA ASP A 197 11.17 -14.82 -1.97
C ASP A 197 12.69 -15.01 -1.93
N TRP A 198 13.39 -14.73 -3.04
CA TRP A 198 14.83 -14.89 -3.08
C TRP A 198 15.58 -14.01 -2.09
N GLY A 199 15.01 -12.86 -1.73
CA GLY A 199 15.57 -11.96 -0.73
C GLY A 199 15.25 -12.31 0.71
N ASP A 200 14.34 -13.27 0.95
CA ASP A 200 13.83 -13.62 2.27
C ASP A 200 14.96 -14.15 3.17
N PRO A 201 15.23 -13.54 4.34
CA PRO A 201 16.25 -14.02 5.26
C PRO A 201 15.92 -15.37 5.92
N GLY A 202 14.64 -15.75 5.96
CA GLY A 202 14.18 -17.04 6.46
C GLY A 202 13.90 -18.08 5.36
N ASP A 203 14.32 -17.78 4.12
CA ASP A 203 14.20 -18.66 2.96
C ASP A 203 14.64 -20.10 3.30
N ASP A 204 13.82 -21.06 2.89
CA ASP A 204 14.04 -22.50 3.08
C ASP A 204 15.17 -23.06 2.18
N GLY A 205 15.73 -22.20 1.33
CA GLY A 205 16.81 -22.49 0.38
C GLY A 205 16.29 -22.82 -1.02
N VAL A 206 14.97 -22.82 -1.23
CA VAL A 206 14.33 -23.07 -2.52
C VAL A 206 14.12 -21.75 -3.25
N LYS A 207 14.89 -21.55 -4.31
CA LYS A 207 14.72 -20.38 -5.19
C LYS A 207 13.62 -20.63 -6.20
N ASP A 208 12.39 -20.31 -5.85
CA ASP A 208 11.23 -20.56 -6.71
C ASP A 208 11.26 -19.72 -7.99
N THR A 209 10.66 -20.28 -9.04
CA THR A 209 10.63 -19.65 -10.37
C THR A 209 9.39 -18.79 -10.56
N GLN A 210 9.40 -17.85 -11.51
CA GLN A 210 8.20 -17.07 -11.86
C GLN A 210 7.01 -17.95 -12.29
N ASN A 211 7.24 -19.16 -12.82
CA ASN A 211 6.13 -20.05 -13.16
C ASN A 211 5.47 -20.62 -11.90
N VAL A 212 6.26 -21.01 -10.89
CA VAL A 212 5.73 -21.46 -9.58
C VAL A 212 4.90 -20.35 -8.94
N TRP A 213 5.46 -19.14 -8.89
CA TRP A 213 4.75 -17.98 -8.35
C TRP A 213 3.52 -17.61 -9.18
N ALA A 214 3.56 -17.72 -10.50
CA ALA A 214 2.38 -17.47 -11.33
C ALA A 214 1.22 -18.42 -11.02
N ASP A 215 1.52 -19.70 -10.78
CA ASP A 215 0.51 -20.70 -10.42
C ASP A 215 -0.10 -20.40 -9.04
N ILE A 216 0.73 -20.10 -8.04
CA ILE A 216 0.29 -19.75 -6.67
C ILE A 216 -0.54 -18.45 -6.67
N LEU A 217 -0.09 -17.43 -7.41
CA LEU A 217 -0.73 -16.13 -7.48
C LEU A 217 -1.98 -16.10 -8.38
N GLY A 218 -2.30 -17.20 -9.08
CA GLY A 218 -3.38 -17.25 -10.06
C GLY A 218 -3.17 -16.30 -11.25
N THR A 219 -1.92 -16.08 -11.64
CA THR A 219 -1.54 -15.11 -12.68
C THR A 219 -1.81 -15.68 -14.07
N THR A 220 -2.67 -15.01 -14.85
CA THR A 220 -2.98 -15.41 -16.23
C THR A 220 -2.61 -14.33 -17.25
N ALA A 221 -2.49 -14.73 -18.52
CA ALA A 221 -2.27 -13.78 -19.62
C ALA A 221 -3.41 -12.77 -19.78
N GLY A 222 -4.63 -13.11 -19.36
CA GLY A 222 -5.81 -12.28 -19.51
C GLY A 222 -6.12 -11.39 -18.30
N SER A 223 -5.48 -11.61 -17.15
CA SER A 223 -5.83 -10.90 -15.91
C SER A 223 -4.63 -10.42 -15.10
N GLY A 224 -3.40 -10.90 -15.34
CA GLY A 224 -2.26 -10.56 -14.51
C GLY A 224 -2.43 -11.01 -13.05
N THR A 225 -1.82 -10.28 -12.12
CA THR A 225 -1.79 -10.60 -10.69
C THR A 225 -2.56 -9.56 -9.87
N GLY A 226 -3.37 -9.99 -8.88
CA GLY A 226 -4.00 -9.08 -7.92
C GLY A 226 -3.08 -8.77 -6.74
N ILE A 227 -3.12 -7.54 -6.21
CA ILE A 227 -2.27 -7.15 -5.06
C ILE A 227 -2.59 -7.93 -3.79
N SER A 228 -3.87 -8.26 -3.52
CA SER A 228 -4.26 -9.07 -2.37
C SER A 228 -3.65 -10.48 -2.43
N ALA A 229 -3.48 -11.05 -3.64
CA ALA A 229 -2.80 -12.32 -3.83
C ALA A 229 -1.30 -12.21 -3.52
N LEU A 230 -0.63 -11.14 -3.96
CA LEU A 230 0.77 -10.89 -3.61
C LEU A 230 0.97 -10.72 -2.11
N VAL A 231 0.13 -9.92 -1.44
CA VAL A 231 0.23 -9.73 0.02
C VAL A 231 -0.03 -11.02 0.79
N SER A 232 -1.07 -11.77 0.43
CA SER A 232 -1.38 -13.07 1.05
C SER A 232 -0.25 -14.08 0.84
N THR A 233 0.33 -14.13 -0.37
CA THR A 233 1.44 -15.03 -0.69
C THR A 233 2.70 -14.64 0.07
N THR A 234 3.04 -13.35 0.15
CA THR A 234 4.17 -12.88 0.97
C THR A 234 4.01 -13.31 2.43
N ASN A 235 2.82 -13.15 3.02
CA ASN A 235 2.57 -13.55 4.41
C ASN A 235 2.64 -15.06 4.64
N SER A 236 2.25 -15.87 3.65
CA SER A 236 2.14 -17.32 3.81
C SER A 236 3.38 -18.10 3.34
N SER A 237 4.18 -17.50 2.46
CA SER A 237 5.28 -18.17 1.76
C SER A 237 6.65 -17.56 2.05
N THR A 238 6.72 -16.50 2.86
CA THR A 238 7.98 -15.88 3.28
C THR A 238 7.97 -15.60 4.77
N THR A 239 9.12 -15.22 5.31
CA THR A 239 9.28 -14.84 6.73
C THR A 239 9.36 -13.34 6.94
N TRP A 240 9.11 -12.53 5.90
CA TRP A 240 9.21 -11.08 5.96
C TRP A 240 8.27 -10.46 7.00
N ASP A 241 7.11 -11.07 7.24
CA ASP A 241 6.16 -10.68 8.27
C ASP A 241 6.74 -10.73 9.70
N ASN A 242 7.70 -11.61 9.98
CA ASN A 242 8.40 -11.64 11.27
C ASN A 242 9.19 -10.34 11.55
N TYR A 243 9.50 -9.57 10.51
CA TYR A 243 10.24 -8.32 10.62
C TYR A 243 9.31 -7.11 10.75
N VAL A 244 8.18 -7.11 10.05
CA VAL A 244 7.32 -5.91 9.89
C VAL A 244 5.86 -6.15 10.27
N ASN A 245 5.59 -7.26 10.96
CA ASN A 245 4.26 -7.86 11.11
C ASN A 245 3.64 -8.21 9.75
N SER A 246 2.47 -8.85 9.76
CA SER A 246 1.70 -9.21 8.56
C SER A 246 1.68 -8.09 7.53
N TYR A 247 2.02 -8.37 6.28
CA TYR A 247 1.81 -7.43 5.18
C TYR A 247 0.32 -7.13 5.05
N ILE A 248 0.02 -5.87 4.74
CA ILE A 248 -1.31 -5.39 4.45
C ILE A 248 -1.35 -4.74 3.07
N VAL A 249 -2.50 -4.82 2.41
CA VAL A 249 -2.80 -3.90 1.30
C VAL A 249 -3.29 -2.60 1.93
N GLY A 250 -2.61 -1.49 1.67
CA GLY A 250 -3.02 -0.16 2.15
C GLY A 250 -3.25 0.81 1.01
N SER A 251 -4.34 1.57 1.09
CA SER A 251 -4.66 2.64 0.14
C SER A 251 -3.82 3.88 0.40
N VAL A 252 -3.38 4.51 -0.70
CA VAL A 252 -2.57 5.73 -0.68
C VAL A 252 -3.36 6.97 -1.06
N SER A 253 -4.67 6.86 -1.27
CA SER A 253 -5.52 7.93 -1.79
C SER A 253 -5.39 9.25 -1.03
N SER A 254 -5.41 9.18 0.31
CA SER A 254 -5.27 10.31 1.25
C SER A 254 -3.81 10.73 1.49
N TRP A 255 -2.83 9.90 1.13
CA TRP A 255 -1.44 10.12 1.56
C TRP A 255 -0.80 11.29 0.84
N ASN A 256 0.05 12.03 1.56
CA ASN A 256 0.97 13.00 0.98
C ASN A 256 2.38 12.39 0.88
N THR A 257 3.31 13.13 0.26
CA THR A 257 4.70 12.67 0.08
C THR A 257 5.40 12.35 1.41
N ALA A 258 5.08 13.06 2.50
CA ALA A 258 5.67 12.81 3.80
C ALA A 258 5.19 11.48 4.38
N THR A 259 3.88 11.22 4.38
CA THR A 259 3.29 9.94 4.79
C THR A 259 3.85 8.79 3.96
N TRP A 260 3.83 8.91 2.63
CA TRP A 260 4.37 7.89 1.72
C TRP A 260 5.83 7.58 2.03
N TYR A 261 6.68 8.60 2.15
CA TYR A 261 8.09 8.39 2.46
C TYR A 261 8.28 7.74 3.84
N ASP A 262 7.49 8.16 4.84
CA ASP A 262 7.63 7.63 6.18
C ASP A 262 7.22 6.14 6.26
N LYS A 263 6.23 5.70 5.47
CA LYS A 263 5.90 4.27 5.32
C LYS A 263 7.11 3.49 4.83
N HIS A 264 7.73 3.95 3.74
CA HIS A 264 8.94 3.33 3.19
C HIS A 264 10.11 3.35 4.18
N TRP A 265 10.37 4.51 4.78
CA TRP A 265 11.47 4.72 5.71
C TRP A 265 11.38 3.80 6.93
N ASN A 266 10.19 3.66 7.52
CA ASN A 266 9.97 2.74 8.63
C ASN A 266 10.11 1.28 8.18
N HIS A 267 9.55 0.93 7.02
CA HIS A 267 9.59 -0.45 6.50
C HIS A 267 11.00 -0.94 6.18
N PHE A 268 11.89 -0.04 5.78
CA PHE A 268 13.30 -0.35 5.49
C PHE A 268 14.23 -0.21 6.71
N GLY A 269 13.67 -0.02 7.91
CA GLY A 269 14.42 0.13 9.16
C GLY A 269 15.24 1.43 9.26
N GLY A 270 14.82 2.47 8.54
CA GLY A 270 15.38 3.81 8.62
C GLY A 270 15.10 4.51 9.95
N ASN A 271 14.01 4.13 10.61
CA ASN A 271 13.71 4.59 11.97
C ASN A 271 14.71 3.96 12.96
N PRO A 272 15.46 4.75 13.75
CA PRO A 272 16.40 4.25 14.75
C PRO A 272 15.81 3.24 15.72
N ASN A 273 14.51 3.37 16.03
CA ASN A 273 13.78 2.49 16.93
C ASN A 273 13.26 1.21 16.25
N ALA A 274 13.36 1.13 14.92
CA ALA A 274 12.92 0.00 14.09
C ALA A 274 14.06 -0.62 13.26
N ARG A 275 15.34 -0.38 13.62
CA ARG A 275 16.51 -0.79 12.80
C ARG A 275 16.62 -2.30 12.53
N SER A 276 15.98 -3.15 13.35
CA SER A 276 15.94 -4.60 13.16
C SER A 276 14.78 -5.07 12.27
N ARG A 277 13.85 -4.17 11.90
CA ARG A 277 12.63 -4.46 11.15
C ARG A 277 12.78 -3.93 9.73
N LYS A 278 13.29 -4.76 8.82
CA LYS A 278 13.48 -4.39 7.41
C LYS A 278 12.82 -5.42 6.53
N ALA A 279 11.95 -4.98 5.63
CA ALA A 279 11.31 -5.86 4.67
C ALA A 279 11.02 -5.10 3.36
N PRO A 280 10.82 -5.81 2.23
CA PRO A 280 10.45 -5.16 0.97
C PRO A 280 9.05 -4.56 1.01
N ILE A 281 8.78 -3.64 0.10
CA ILE A 281 7.42 -3.17 -0.20
C ILE A 281 7.02 -3.70 -1.57
N ILE A 282 5.77 -4.14 -1.70
CA ILE A 282 5.13 -4.44 -2.98
C ILE A 282 4.54 -3.13 -3.51
N GLU A 283 5.20 -2.58 -4.52
CA GLU A 283 4.87 -1.29 -5.08
C GLU A 283 3.92 -1.49 -6.25
N HIS A 284 2.84 -0.71 -6.33
CA HIS A 284 1.81 -0.90 -7.36
C HIS A 284 1.52 0.41 -8.08
N VAL A 285 2.17 0.58 -9.23
CA VAL A 285 2.23 1.85 -9.96
C VAL A 285 1.58 1.77 -11.33
N MET A 286 1.27 2.94 -11.91
CA MET A 286 1.16 3.05 -13.36
C MET A 286 2.53 3.30 -13.98
N LEU A 287 2.97 2.38 -14.84
CA LEU A 287 4.28 2.44 -15.47
C LEU A 287 4.27 3.39 -16.68
N LYS A 288 4.26 4.71 -16.41
CA LYS A 288 4.21 5.77 -17.43
C LYS A 288 5.51 6.57 -17.50
N LYS A 289 5.85 7.08 -18.69
CA LYS A 289 7.02 7.96 -18.93
C LYS A 289 7.03 9.21 -18.07
N ALA A 290 5.86 9.73 -17.76
CA ALA A 290 5.71 10.90 -16.89
C ALA A 290 6.33 10.67 -15.49
N TYR A 291 6.44 9.43 -15.04
CA TYR A 291 7.01 9.04 -13.75
C TYR A 291 8.34 8.29 -13.90
N PHE A 292 8.50 7.54 -14.99
CA PHE A 292 9.63 6.67 -15.26
C PHE A 292 10.26 7.03 -16.62
N PRO A 293 11.11 8.08 -16.69
CA PRO A 293 11.59 8.65 -17.96
C PRO A 293 12.57 7.75 -18.72
N TYR A 294 12.97 6.60 -18.15
CA TYR A 294 13.75 5.59 -18.87
C TYR A 294 12.91 4.75 -19.83
N LEU A 295 11.57 4.85 -19.77
CA LEU A 295 10.66 4.16 -20.68
C LEU A 295 10.53 4.90 -22.01
N LYS A 296 10.31 4.16 -23.09
CA LYS A 296 9.96 4.70 -24.41
C LYS A 296 8.45 4.79 -24.63
N TYR A 297 7.69 3.88 -24.03
CA TYR A 297 6.24 3.79 -24.12
C TYR A 297 5.57 3.93 -22.75
N ASP A 298 4.28 4.27 -22.76
CA ASP A 298 3.46 4.27 -21.55
C ASP A 298 2.78 2.90 -21.43
N HIS A 299 2.72 2.39 -20.21
CA HIS A 299 2.26 1.05 -19.91
C HIS A 299 1.15 1.04 -18.85
N GLY A 300 0.58 -0.15 -18.61
CA GLY A 300 -0.48 -0.38 -17.64
C GLY A 300 -0.03 -0.34 -16.17
N GLY A 301 -0.90 -0.87 -15.31
CA GLY A 301 -0.57 -1.13 -13.91
C GLY A 301 0.55 -2.15 -13.80
N HIS A 302 1.45 -1.95 -12.83
CA HIS A 302 2.70 -2.68 -12.74
C HIS A 302 3.13 -2.89 -11.28
N PHE A 303 3.76 -4.03 -10.98
CA PHE A 303 4.37 -4.31 -9.69
C PHE A 303 5.89 -4.16 -9.73
N GLN A 304 6.43 -3.50 -8.70
CA GLN A 304 7.86 -3.35 -8.46
C GLN A 304 8.19 -3.74 -7.02
N VAL A 305 9.47 -3.95 -6.72
CA VAL A 305 9.92 -4.23 -5.34
C VAL A 305 10.55 -2.97 -4.75
N GLY A 306 9.86 -2.33 -3.80
CA GLY A 306 10.44 -1.31 -2.94
C GLY A 306 11.48 -1.95 -2.04
N ARG A 307 12.72 -1.45 -2.09
CA ARG A 307 13.88 -2.15 -1.52
C ARG A 307 14.78 -1.27 -0.66
N GLY A 308 14.42 -0.01 -0.47
CA GLY A 308 15.18 0.89 0.37
C GLY A 308 14.78 2.34 0.23
N ALA A 309 15.33 3.17 1.11
CA ALA A 309 15.18 4.62 1.03
C ALA A 309 16.46 5.36 1.43
N LYS A 310 16.61 6.59 0.93
CA LYS A 310 17.66 7.53 1.31
C LYS A 310 17.02 8.72 2.02
N TRP A 311 17.51 8.99 3.24
CA TRP A 311 17.15 10.20 3.98
C TRP A 311 17.57 11.45 3.20
N ALA A 312 16.67 12.41 3.11
CA ALA A 312 16.95 13.70 2.48
C ALA A 312 17.94 14.51 3.33
N SER A 313 19.01 15.01 2.71
CA SER A 313 19.73 16.19 3.21
C SER A 313 19.06 17.45 2.64
N GLU A 314 19.44 18.64 3.13
CA GLU A 314 18.95 19.92 2.59
C GLU A 314 19.09 20.04 1.06
N THR A 315 20.00 19.28 0.47
CA THR A 315 20.35 19.29 -0.96
C THR A 315 19.88 18.06 -1.75
N ASP A 316 19.31 17.03 -1.10
CA ASP A 316 18.99 15.76 -1.75
C ASP A 316 17.54 15.34 -1.48
N PRO A 317 16.69 15.15 -2.50
CA PRO A 317 15.30 14.75 -2.29
C PRO A 317 15.18 13.37 -1.63
N LYS A 318 14.11 13.22 -0.85
CA LYS A 318 13.63 11.92 -0.32
C LYS A 318 13.50 10.93 -1.48
N THR A 319 14.34 9.90 -1.50
CA THR A 319 14.48 8.97 -2.63
C THR A 319 14.20 7.54 -2.17
N ILE A 320 13.46 6.80 -3.01
CA ILE A 320 13.16 5.38 -2.81
C ILE A 320 13.94 4.56 -3.84
N TYR A 321 14.52 3.46 -3.38
CA TYR A 321 15.18 2.46 -4.21
C TYR A 321 14.18 1.34 -4.50
N TYR A 322 14.14 0.88 -5.74
CA TYR A 322 13.26 -0.22 -6.15
C TYR A 322 13.96 -1.14 -7.16
N PHE A 323 13.43 -2.34 -7.34
CA PHE A 323 13.71 -3.18 -8.50
C PHE A 323 12.62 -3.00 -9.54
N GLU A 324 13.03 -2.56 -10.74
CA GLU A 324 12.22 -2.64 -11.95
C GLU A 324 12.36 -4.06 -12.52
N VAL A 325 11.24 -4.76 -12.67
CA VAL A 325 11.20 -6.13 -13.21
C VAL A 325 10.91 -6.12 -14.71
N TYR A 326 10.32 -5.06 -15.25
CA TYR A 326 9.96 -4.89 -16.65
C TYR A 326 11.14 -4.41 -17.50
N ASN A 327 11.45 -5.18 -18.55
CA ASN A 327 12.40 -4.78 -19.58
C ASN A 327 11.69 -4.50 -20.91
N GLU A 328 11.53 -3.23 -21.27
CA GLU A 328 10.85 -2.82 -22.50
C GLU A 328 11.58 -3.32 -23.77
N ASN A 329 12.91 -3.46 -23.68
CA ASN A 329 13.76 -4.05 -24.72
C ASN A 329 13.39 -5.50 -25.06
N ASP A 330 12.77 -6.25 -24.15
CA ASP A 330 12.36 -7.64 -24.43
C ASP A 330 11.14 -7.71 -25.37
N TRP A 331 10.33 -6.65 -25.43
CA TRP A 331 9.04 -6.64 -26.13
C TRP A 331 9.00 -5.70 -27.34
N TYR A 332 9.88 -4.71 -27.38
CA TYR A 332 9.93 -3.71 -28.44
C TYR A 332 11.28 -3.68 -29.13
N SER A 333 11.32 -4.14 -30.39
CA SER A 333 12.54 -4.10 -31.23
C SER A 333 13.13 -2.71 -31.45
N SER A 334 12.35 -1.66 -31.17
CA SER A 334 12.80 -0.26 -31.28
C SER A 334 13.45 0.28 -30.01
N VAL A 335 13.40 -0.46 -28.91
CA VAL A 335 14.06 -0.14 -27.64
C VAL A 335 15.35 -0.94 -27.60
N THR A 336 16.47 -0.29 -27.28
CA THR A 336 17.80 -0.92 -27.26
C THR A 336 18.48 -0.82 -25.90
N THR A 337 17.79 -0.23 -24.92
CA THR A 337 18.29 0.04 -23.58
C THR A 337 17.53 -0.81 -22.58
N ASP A 338 18.24 -1.42 -21.65
CA ASP A 338 17.60 -2.18 -20.58
C ASP A 338 16.91 -1.24 -19.58
N THR A 339 15.62 -1.47 -19.37
CA THR A 339 14.79 -0.71 -18.42
C THR A 339 14.70 -1.38 -17.06
N TRP A 340 14.94 -2.70 -16.97
CA TRP A 340 14.92 -3.49 -15.73
C TRP A 340 16.11 -3.22 -14.80
N GLY A 341 16.04 -3.76 -13.58
CA GLY A 341 17.11 -3.78 -12.59
C GLY A 341 16.95 -2.75 -11.45
N PRO A 342 18.01 -2.52 -10.67
CA PRO A 342 17.98 -1.57 -9.57
C PRO A 342 17.81 -0.12 -10.05
N ARG A 343 16.85 0.59 -9.46
CA ARG A 343 16.50 1.97 -9.81
C ARG A 343 16.26 2.82 -8.56
N THR A 344 16.18 4.13 -8.78
CA THR A 344 15.82 5.13 -7.77
C THR A 344 14.74 6.06 -8.32
N ILE A 345 13.86 6.53 -7.44
CA ILE A 345 12.80 7.48 -7.78
C ILE A 345 12.58 8.46 -6.62
N ALA A 346 12.29 9.72 -6.96
CA ALA A 346 11.89 10.70 -5.97
C ALA A 346 10.55 10.27 -5.35
N SER A 347 10.45 10.33 -4.02
CA SER A 347 9.29 9.86 -3.27
C SER A 347 7.96 10.48 -3.73
N SER A 348 7.96 11.77 -4.09
CA SER A 348 6.77 12.44 -4.62
C SER A 348 6.35 11.90 -6.00
N THR A 349 7.33 11.58 -6.84
CA THR A 349 7.07 11.02 -8.18
C THR A 349 6.52 9.60 -8.04
N TYR A 350 7.05 8.82 -7.10
CA TYR A 350 6.58 7.45 -6.90
C TYR A 350 5.14 7.40 -6.37
N LEU A 351 4.83 8.23 -5.37
CA LEU A 351 3.45 8.40 -4.89
C LEU A 351 2.50 8.80 -6.02
N ASN A 352 2.91 9.72 -6.91
CA ASN A 352 2.09 10.11 -8.05
C ASN A 352 1.87 8.96 -9.04
N ALA A 353 2.87 8.10 -9.25
CA ALA A 353 2.74 6.91 -10.09
C ALA A 353 1.76 5.88 -9.48
N THR A 354 1.82 5.66 -8.16
CA THR A 354 0.87 4.82 -7.41
C THR A 354 -0.54 5.41 -7.45
N LYS A 355 -0.67 6.72 -7.20
CA LYS A 355 -1.97 7.42 -7.26
C LYS A 355 -2.57 7.47 -8.65
N ALA A 356 -1.78 7.32 -9.71
CA ALA A 356 -2.29 7.21 -11.08
C ALA A 356 -2.96 5.85 -11.34
N HIS A 357 -2.63 4.81 -10.57
CA HIS A 357 -3.32 3.52 -10.62
C HIS A 357 -4.74 3.67 -10.08
N ALA A 358 -5.74 3.04 -10.69
CA ALA A 358 -7.13 3.22 -10.28
C ALA A 358 -7.40 2.71 -8.85
N GLN A 359 -6.72 1.63 -8.45
CA GLN A 359 -6.85 1.04 -7.11
C GLN A 359 -6.08 1.81 -6.01
N GLN A 360 -5.07 2.62 -6.39
CA GLN A 360 -4.30 3.48 -5.46
C GLN A 360 -3.83 2.76 -4.18
N ASN A 361 -3.16 1.63 -4.29
CA ASN A 361 -2.74 0.84 -3.12
C ASN A 361 -1.29 0.36 -3.23
N ILE A 362 -0.75 -0.15 -2.12
CA ILE A 362 0.54 -0.83 -2.02
C ILE A 362 0.46 -1.99 -1.02
N GLY A 363 1.38 -2.95 -1.09
CA GLY A 363 1.53 -4.02 -0.12
C GLY A 363 2.74 -3.79 0.77
N TYR A 364 2.54 -3.66 2.08
CA TYR A 364 3.65 -3.42 3.02
C TYR A 364 3.38 -4.04 4.38
#